data_AF-A0A9P5UNJ3-F1
#
_entry.id   AF-A0A9P5UNJ3-F1
#
_cell.length_a   1.000
_cell.length_b   1.000
_cell.length_c   1.000
_cell.angle_alpha   90.00
_cell.angle_beta   90.00
_cell.angle_gamma   90.00
#
_symmetry.space_group_name_H-M   'P 1'
#
loop_
_entity.id
_entity.type
_entity.pdbx_description
1 polymer ?
#
loop_
_entity_poly.entity_id
_entity_poly.type
_entity_poly.pdbx_seq_one_letter_code
_entity_poly.pdbx_strand_id
1 'polypeptide(L)'
;MFEVVRVVTPTFVEVPSITKALSKPIKIQTTPSVKAKTLSLQDFNNLETRPQFLHDMRESLMELGTFYIKDHGITAEMTAEAMKTIQDYFALPLDEKKKMLIGNSRHFRGYKLMGEEFTNNQVDHREQLQFGPEQNHIESFKPTISPDYEGLQGPNQWPTSTIALLPDFKPCILEFMDQLEILSHTLMEAVAHSLGLKGSYFRDLFGKSPYYRLKCAKYPSVNKAATIGCGAHKDTGFLTVLLQDMVGGLQGQDPATGQWMDTRPVPDTFIVTMGEAIERMTGGLYHATVHRVLNNTSGQDRYSIPFFFDPSLNARIPLEIGNLDTSAQLDYTATAQEDDADVVMEDTEDKVEEQICDLGISTTNASISQKGWSNGAHVFETVHRCHPEVYTRWYNRE
;
A
#
# COMPACT_ATOMS: atom_id res chain seq x y z
N MET A 1 29.20 -65.72 6.04
CA MET A 1 28.33 -65.93 7.22
C MET A 1 28.64 -64.79 8.17
N PHE A 2 27.77 -63.79 8.21
CA PHE A 2 27.90 -62.64 9.11
C PHE A 2 27.14 -62.94 10.40
N GLU A 3 27.83 -62.82 11.53
CA GLU A 3 27.31 -63.13 12.86
C GLU A 3 26.49 -61.95 13.41
N VAL A 4 25.33 -62.29 13.96
CA VAL A 4 24.25 -61.39 14.39
C VAL A 4 24.59 -60.77 15.75
N VAL A 5 24.70 -59.44 15.82
CA VAL A 5 24.79 -58.70 17.09
C VAL A 5 23.38 -58.36 17.56
N ARG A 6 23.08 -58.79 18.80
CA ARG A 6 21.79 -58.62 19.48
C ARG A 6 21.48 -57.15 19.81
N VAL A 7 20.20 -56.82 19.61
CA VAL A 7 19.52 -55.59 20.00
C VAL A 7 19.51 -55.42 21.52
N VAL A 8 19.92 -54.26 22.01
CA VAL A 8 19.73 -53.81 23.40
C VAL A 8 18.63 -52.75 23.39
N THR A 9 17.52 -53.03 24.06
CA THR A 9 16.42 -52.10 24.32
C THR A 9 16.79 -51.12 25.43
N PRO A 10 16.60 -49.80 25.28
CA PRO A 10 16.70 -48.87 26.39
C PRO A 10 15.39 -48.87 27.21
N THR A 11 15.54 -49.01 28.52
CA THR A 11 14.53 -48.88 29.56
C THR A 11 13.91 -47.48 29.60
N PHE A 12 12.57 -47.43 29.68
CA PHE A 12 11.79 -46.22 29.91
C PHE A 12 12.06 -45.63 31.30
N VAL A 13 12.29 -44.32 31.37
CA VAL A 13 12.27 -43.53 32.61
C VAL A 13 10.92 -42.82 32.66
N GLU A 14 10.13 -43.08 33.71
CA GLU A 14 8.87 -42.40 33.98
C GLU A 14 9.09 -40.90 34.22
N VAL A 15 8.35 -40.07 33.47
CA VAL A 15 8.31 -38.61 33.66
C VAL A 15 7.16 -38.30 34.62
N PRO A 16 7.37 -37.55 35.72
CA PRO A 16 6.31 -37.18 36.64
C PRO A 16 5.25 -36.31 35.95
N SER A 17 3.98 -36.64 36.18
CA SER A 17 2.81 -35.87 35.73
C SER A 17 2.83 -34.44 36.30
N ILE A 18 3.08 -33.44 35.46
CA ILE A 18 2.87 -32.02 35.81
C ILE A 18 1.48 -31.60 35.32
N THR A 19 0.47 -32.00 36.08
CA THR A 19 -0.88 -31.44 36.01
C THR A 19 -0.99 -30.35 37.08
N LYS A 20 -0.51 -29.13 36.78
CA LYS A 20 -0.96 -27.83 37.35
C LYS A 20 0.05 -26.73 37.02
N ALA A 21 -0.19 -26.05 35.89
CA ALA A 21 0.26 -24.67 35.68
C ALA A 21 -0.67 -23.97 34.67
N LEU A 22 -1.98 -24.06 34.89
CA LEU A 22 -2.94 -23.09 34.36
C LEU A 22 -3.20 -22.07 35.46
N SER A 23 -3.25 -20.79 35.08
CA SER A 23 -3.44 -19.57 35.89
C SER A 23 -2.18 -18.80 36.29
N LYS A 24 -1.41 -18.35 35.30
CA LYS A 24 -0.94 -16.96 35.34
C LYS A 24 -1.34 -16.30 34.03
N PRO A 25 -2.16 -15.23 34.04
CA PRO A 25 -2.39 -14.48 32.81
C PRO A 25 -1.03 -13.98 32.33
N ILE A 26 -0.69 -14.32 31.10
CA ILE A 26 0.41 -13.67 30.40
C ILE A 26 0.01 -12.20 30.36
N LYS A 27 0.73 -11.36 31.11
CA LYS A 27 0.67 -9.92 30.88
C LYS A 27 1.21 -9.73 29.47
N ILE A 28 0.32 -9.63 28.49
CA ILE A 28 0.63 -8.94 27.24
C ILE A 28 1.12 -7.58 27.72
N GLN A 29 2.42 -7.29 27.58
CA GLN A 29 2.88 -5.92 27.71
C GLN A 29 2.09 -5.16 26.65
N THR A 30 1.08 -4.41 27.10
CA THR A 30 0.30 -3.58 26.22
C THR A 30 1.25 -2.52 25.70
N THR A 31 1.79 -2.74 24.52
CA THR A 31 2.38 -1.66 23.73
C THR A 31 1.34 -0.53 23.69
N PRO A 32 1.72 0.73 23.91
CA PRO A 32 0.80 1.84 23.69
C PRO A 32 0.17 1.70 22.30
N SER A 33 -1.14 1.87 22.20
CA SER A 33 -1.81 1.94 20.89
C SER A 33 -1.38 3.24 20.22
N VAL A 34 -1.13 3.21 18.90
CA VAL A 34 -1.05 4.45 18.12
C VAL A 34 -2.38 5.16 18.35
N LYS A 35 -2.37 6.45 18.69
CA LYS A 35 -3.59 7.28 18.63
C LYS A 35 -3.77 7.84 17.22
N ALA A 36 -3.67 6.99 16.21
CA ALA A 36 -3.97 7.39 14.85
C ALA A 36 -5.44 7.80 14.84
N LYS A 37 -5.70 9.05 14.43
CA LYS A 37 -7.07 9.59 14.42
C LYS A 37 -7.90 8.80 13.41
N THR A 38 -9.20 8.70 13.67
CA THR A 38 -10.16 8.18 12.69
C THR A 38 -10.88 9.36 12.07
N LEU A 39 -10.68 9.59 10.79
CA LEU A 39 -11.28 10.67 10.01
C LEU A 39 -12.43 10.11 9.18
N SER A 40 -13.49 10.90 8.99
CA SER A 40 -14.59 10.55 8.08
C SER A 40 -14.40 11.24 6.74
N LEU A 41 -14.43 10.49 5.63
CA LEU A 41 -14.37 11.12 4.31
C LEU A 41 -15.64 11.94 3.99
N GLN A 42 -16.76 11.68 4.66
CA GLN A 42 -17.95 12.52 4.54
C GLN A 42 -17.71 13.94 5.06
N ASP A 43 -16.86 14.10 6.09
CA ASP A 43 -16.53 15.43 6.63
C ASP A 43 -15.75 16.26 5.61
N PHE A 44 -14.93 15.62 4.76
CA PHE A 44 -14.26 16.29 3.64
C PHE A 44 -15.27 16.75 2.58
N ASN A 45 -16.29 15.95 2.30
CA ASN A 45 -17.29 16.26 1.27
C ASN A 45 -18.31 17.32 1.71
N ASN A 46 -18.37 17.67 3.00
CA ASN A 46 -19.25 18.70 3.55
C ASN A 46 -18.46 19.98 3.86
N LEU A 47 -18.85 21.11 3.24
CA LEU A 47 -18.18 22.40 3.38
C LEU A 47 -18.09 22.91 4.83
N GLU A 48 -19.06 22.60 5.68
CA GLU A 48 -19.06 23.05 7.08
C GLU A 48 -18.03 22.29 7.92
N THR A 49 -17.81 21.01 7.62
CA THR A 49 -16.91 20.12 8.38
C THR A 49 -15.54 19.96 7.75
N ARG A 50 -15.40 20.29 6.45
CA ARG A 50 -14.16 20.17 5.66
C ARG A 50 -12.96 20.86 6.32
N PRO A 51 -13.06 22.10 6.86
CA PRO A 51 -11.93 22.74 7.53
C PRO A 51 -11.37 21.93 8.70
N GLN A 52 -12.24 21.35 9.53
CA GLN A 52 -11.82 20.53 10.67
C GLN A 52 -11.20 19.21 10.20
N PHE A 53 -11.79 18.56 9.19
CA PHE A 53 -11.22 17.36 8.58
C PHE A 53 -9.80 17.61 8.05
N LEU A 54 -9.59 18.71 7.33
CA LEU A 54 -8.28 19.07 6.77
C LEU A 54 -7.25 19.38 7.85
N HIS A 55 -7.68 20.05 8.94
CA HIS A 55 -6.83 20.28 10.10
C HIS A 55 -6.42 18.96 10.77
N ASP A 56 -7.38 18.07 11.05
CA ASP A 56 -7.09 16.78 11.68
C ASP A 56 -6.23 15.87 10.80
N MET A 57 -6.43 15.91 9.48
CA MET A 57 -5.57 15.22 8.50
C MET A 57 -4.15 15.77 8.56
N ARG A 58 -3.97 17.10 8.47
CA ARG A 58 -2.66 17.75 8.55
C ARG A 58 -1.93 17.36 9.82
N GLU A 59 -2.57 17.46 10.98
CA GLU A 59 -1.97 17.06 12.25
C GLU A 59 -1.56 15.58 12.24
N SER A 60 -2.43 14.68 11.77
CA SER A 60 -2.11 13.25 11.72
C SER A 60 -0.90 12.94 10.82
N LEU A 61 -0.78 13.65 9.70
CA LEU A 61 0.32 13.47 8.74
C LEU A 61 1.63 14.12 9.23
N MET A 62 1.56 15.22 9.99
CA MET A 62 2.71 15.85 10.63
C MET A 62 3.18 15.10 11.88
N GLU A 63 2.30 14.46 12.63
CA GLU A 63 2.70 13.77 13.88
C GLU A 63 3.15 12.34 13.63
N LEU A 64 2.36 11.57 12.87
CA LEU A 64 2.55 10.13 12.73
C LEU A 64 2.75 9.69 11.29
N GLY A 65 2.23 10.45 10.32
CA GLY A 65 2.22 10.04 8.91
C GLY A 65 1.09 9.06 8.55
N THR A 66 0.19 8.78 9.50
CA THR A 66 -0.86 7.77 9.35
C THR A 66 -2.13 8.12 10.12
N PHE A 67 -3.27 7.71 9.59
CA PHE A 67 -4.60 7.83 10.19
C PHE A 67 -5.52 6.70 9.71
N TYR A 68 -6.66 6.50 10.37
CA TYR A 68 -7.74 5.67 9.86
C TYR A 68 -8.73 6.53 9.07
N ILE A 69 -9.22 6.04 7.95
CA ILE A 69 -10.31 6.65 7.19
C ILE A 69 -11.55 5.75 7.29
N LYS A 70 -12.69 6.34 7.61
CA LYS A 70 -14.02 5.72 7.57
C LYS A 70 -14.94 6.49 6.61
N ASP A 71 -16.15 5.97 6.39
CA ASP A 71 -17.16 6.59 5.53
C ASP A 71 -16.62 6.89 4.11
N HIS A 72 -15.72 6.03 3.63
CA HIS A 72 -14.89 6.20 2.42
C HIS A 72 -15.59 5.79 1.11
N GLY A 73 -16.85 5.37 1.16
CA GLY A 73 -17.64 4.98 -0.03
C GLY A 73 -17.51 3.52 -0.46
N ILE A 74 -16.38 2.85 -0.18
CA ILE A 74 -16.26 1.40 -0.37
C ILE A 74 -17.10 0.65 0.67
N THR A 75 -17.98 -0.25 0.24
CA THR A 75 -18.94 -0.93 1.15
C THR A 75 -18.29 -2.01 2.02
N ALA A 76 -18.92 -2.31 3.15
CA ALA A 76 -18.51 -3.40 4.03
C ALA A 76 -18.58 -4.76 3.30
N GLU A 77 -19.57 -4.94 2.42
CA GLU A 77 -19.71 -6.14 1.60
C GLU A 77 -18.51 -6.31 0.65
N MET A 78 -18.11 -5.24 -0.04
CA MET A 78 -16.98 -5.30 -0.99
C MET A 78 -15.65 -5.58 -0.28
N THR A 79 -15.39 -4.93 0.86
CA THR A 79 -14.17 -5.21 1.64
C THR A 79 -14.15 -6.63 2.21
N ALA A 80 -15.30 -7.15 2.67
CA ALA A 80 -15.43 -8.53 3.12
C ALA A 80 -15.23 -9.53 1.98
N GLU A 81 -15.78 -9.26 0.80
CA GLU A 81 -15.62 -10.09 -0.39
C GLU A 81 -14.18 -10.11 -0.89
N ALA A 82 -13.51 -8.95 -0.97
CA ALA A 82 -12.10 -8.87 -1.32
C ALA A 82 -11.23 -9.65 -0.33
N MET A 83 -11.48 -9.50 0.98
CA MET A 83 -10.77 -10.24 2.03
C MET A 83 -10.99 -11.76 1.88
N LYS A 84 -12.23 -12.19 1.68
CA LYS A 84 -12.56 -13.60 1.47
C LYS A 84 -11.89 -14.17 0.22
N THR A 85 -11.95 -13.44 -0.89
CA THR A 85 -11.33 -13.82 -2.18
C THR A 85 -9.84 -14.08 -2.03
N ILE A 86 -9.15 -13.24 -1.26
CA ILE A 86 -7.73 -13.42 -0.95
C ILE A 86 -7.47 -14.60 0.00
N GLN A 87 -8.32 -14.79 1.01
CA GLN A 87 -8.23 -15.95 1.91
C GLN A 87 -8.41 -17.27 1.16
N ASP A 88 -9.40 -17.35 0.26
CA ASP A 88 -9.68 -18.52 -0.56
C ASP A 88 -8.48 -18.84 -1.47
N TYR A 89 -7.85 -17.82 -2.07
CA TYR A 89 -6.61 -18.01 -2.84
C TYR A 89 -5.48 -18.57 -1.99
N PHE A 90 -5.22 -18.01 -0.81
CA PHE A 90 -4.13 -18.48 0.04
C PHE A 90 -4.39 -19.87 0.64
N ALA A 91 -5.65 -20.31 0.69
CA ALA A 91 -6.07 -21.65 1.09
C ALA A 91 -5.85 -22.71 -0.01
N LEU A 92 -5.58 -22.31 -1.26
CA LEU A 92 -5.28 -23.24 -2.34
C LEU A 92 -4.03 -24.10 -2.03
N PRO A 93 -3.96 -25.33 -2.60
CA PRO A 93 -2.74 -26.11 -2.60
C PRO A 93 -1.55 -25.30 -3.15
N LEU A 94 -0.37 -25.50 -2.57
CA LEU A 94 0.83 -24.75 -2.94
C LEU A 94 1.13 -24.81 -4.45
N ASP A 95 0.91 -25.96 -5.08
CA ASP A 95 1.15 -26.15 -6.51
C ASP A 95 0.21 -25.33 -7.38
N GLU A 96 -1.01 -25.03 -6.91
CA GLU A 96 -1.93 -24.12 -7.61
C GLU A 96 -1.46 -22.67 -7.46
N LYS A 97 -1.06 -22.24 -6.26
CA LYS A 97 -0.51 -20.89 -6.02
C LYS A 97 0.75 -20.63 -6.85
N LYS A 98 1.64 -21.63 -6.95
CA LYS A 98 2.88 -21.57 -7.74
C LYS A 98 2.68 -21.37 -9.25
N LYS A 99 1.48 -21.57 -9.78
CA LYS A 99 1.23 -21.27 -11.21
C LYS A 99 1.30 -19.77 -11.49
N MET A 100 1.06 -18.95 -10.47
CA MET A 100 1.10 -17.50 -10.55
C MET A 100 2.39 -16.90 -9.99
N LEU A 101 3.51 -17.65 -9.90
CA LEU A 101 4.76 -17.12 -9.35
C LEU A 101 5.16 -15.80 -10.00
N ILE A 102 5.60 -14.82 -9.20
CA ILE A 102 5.96 -13.49 -9.71
C ILE A 102 7.02 -13.56 -10.81
N GLY A 103 7.94 -14.54 -10.71
CA GLY A 103 8.98 -14.83 -11.71
C GLY A 103 8.44 -15.17 -13.10
N ASN A 104 7.17 -15.53 -13.24
CA ASN A 104 6.51 -15.79 -14.52
C ASN A 104 6.05 -14.51 -15.23
N SER A 105 6.08 -13.36 -14.55
CA SER A 105 5.69 -12.06 -15.10
C SER A 105 6.87 -11.10 -15.13
N ARG A 106 7.22 -10.62 -16.32
CA ARG A 106 8.19 -9.52 -16.48
C ARG A 106 7.72 -8.20 -15.86
N HIS A 107 6.44 -8.11 -15.51
CA HIS A 107 5.76 -6.93 -14.95
C HIS A 107 5.70 -6.96 -13.42
N PHE A 108 6.39 -7.92 -12.77
CA PHE A 108 6.42 -8.07 -11.30
C PHE A 108 5.01 -8.25 -10.70
N ARG A 109 4.17 -9.06 -11.36
CA ARG A 109 2.82 -9.43 -10.89
C ARG A 109 2.80 -10.89 -10.51
N GLY A 110 2.18 -11.26 -9.39
CA GLY A 110 2.02 -12.67 -9.00
C GLY A 110 2.40 -12.99 -7.56
N TYR A 111 2.47 -14.29 -7.30
CA TYR A 111 2.64 -14.92 -6.00
C TYR A 111 4.11 -15.05 -5.61
N LYS A 112 4.40 -14.86 -4.32
CA LYS A 112 5.69 -15.21 -3.70
C LYS A 112 5.47 -16.12 -2.51
N LEU A 113 6.37 -17.09 -2.38
CA LEU A 113 6.31 -18.06 -1.31
C LEU A 113 6.68 -17.43 0.02
N MET A 114 6.30 -18.15 1.08
CA MET A 114 6.77 -17.89 2.43
C MET A 114 8.30 -17.76 2.47
N GLY A 115 8.78 -16.63 2.98
CA GLY A 115 10.21 -16.39 3.20
C GLY A 115 11.03 -16.00 1.97
N GLU A 116 10.38 -15.66 0.85
CA GLU A 116 11.07 -15.13 -0.34
C GLU A 116 11.17 -13.59 -0.37
N GLU A 117 10.62 -12.92 0.64
CA GLU A 117 10.70 -11.47 0.83
C GLU A 117 11.69 -11.13 1.93
N PHE A 118 12.39 -10.02 1.76
CA PHE A 118 13.39 -9.54 2.70
C PHE A 118 13.16 -8.08 3.03
N THR A 119 13.18 -7.77 4.33
CA THR A 119 13.22 -6.39 4.83
C THR A 119 14.46 -6.21 5.67
N ASN A 120 15.34 -5.26 5.32
CA ASN A 120 16.63 -5.04 5.99
C ASN A 120 17.45 -6.33 6.17
N ASN A 121 17.57 -7.14 5.12
CA ASN A 121 18.26 -8.44 5.10
C ASN A 121 17.70 -9.50 6.06
N GLN A 122 16.50 -9.29 6.61
CA GLN A 122 15.77 -10.29 7.38
C GLN A 122 14.61 -10.83 6.56
N VAL A 123 14.40 -12.14 6.64
CA VAL A 123 13.31 -12.83 5.95
C VAL A 123 11.97 -12.39 6.56
N ASP A 124 11.06 -11.91 5.72
CA ASP A 124 9.68 -11.64 6.10
C ASP A 124 8.90 -12.97 6.19
N HIS A 125 8.27 -13.22 7.33
CA HIS A 125 7.44 -14.42 7.54
C HIS A 125 6.01 -14.20 7.03
N ARG A 126 5.88 -14.05 5.71
CA ARG A 126 4.62 -13.96 4.96
C ARG A 126 4.71 -14.64 3.60
N GLU A 127 3.57 -15.12 3.11
CA GLU A 127 3.36 -15.32 1.67
C GLU A 127 2.55 -14.14 1.11
N GLN A 128 2.67 -13.89 -0.18
CA GLN A 128 2.05 -12.71 -0.80
C GLN A 128 1.60 -12.93 -2.23
N LEU A 129 0.71 -12.07 -2.70
CA LEU A 129 0.22 -12.01 -4.06
C LEU A 129 0.09 -10.56 -4.50
N GLN A 130 0.69 -10.20 -5.63
CA GLN A 130 0.78 -8.82 -6.09
C GLN A 130 0.10 -8.62 -7.45
N PHE A 131 -0.67 -7.53 -7.52
CA PHE A 131 -1.29 -6.99 -8.73
C PHE A 131 -0.89 -5.52 -8.94
N GLY A 132 -1.26 -4.97 -10.08
CA GLY A 132 -1.22 -3.54 -10.40
C GLY A 132 -2.21 -3.26 -11.54
N PRO A 133 -2.13 -2.12 -12.25
CA PRO A 133 -3.06 -1.80 -13.32
C PRO A 133 -3.18 -2.95 -14.32
N GLU A 134 -4.42 -3.35 -14.66
CA GLU A 134 -4.69 -4.35 -15.69
C GLU A 134 -4.61 -3.67 -17.05
N GLN A 135 -3.57 -4.01 -17.81
CA GLN A 135 -3.31 -3.39 -19.10
C GLN A 135 -2.58 -4.35 -20.03
N ASN A 136 -2.62 -4.07 -21.33
CA ASN A 136 -1.82 -4.80 -22.28
C ASN A 136 -0.33 -4.48 -22.10
N HIS A 137 0.50 -5.38 -22.59
CA HIS A 137 1.92 -5.10 -22.66
C HIS A 137 2.21 -3.95 -23.62
N ILE A 138 3.26 -3.18 -23.35
CA ILE A 138 3.79 -2.23 -24.33
C ILE A 138 4.51 -3.03 -25.42
N GLU A 139 3.94 -3.08 -26.63
CA GLU A 139 4.48 -3.83 -27.77
C GLU A 139 5.87 -3.34 -28.20
N SER A 140 6.10 -2.04 -28.10
CA SER A 140 7.37 -1.40 -28.46
C SER A 140 8.48 -1.58 -27.41
N PHE A 141 8.14 -2.05 -26.21
CA PHE A 141 9.10 -2.19 -25.11
C PHE A 141 10.16 -3.24 -25.42
N LYS A 142 11.43 -2.82 -25.34
CA LYS A 142 12.59 -3.70 -25.52
C LYS A 142 13.54 -3.49 -24.34
N PRO A 143 13.79 -4.51 -23.50
CA PRO A 143 14.64 -4.37 -22.31
C PRO A 143 16.04 -3.80 -22.55
N THR A 144 16.56 -3.90 -23.77
CA THR A 144 17.90 -3.41 -24.13
C THR A 144 17.95 -1.92 -24.45
N ILE A 145 16.82 -1.28 -24.79
CA ILE A 145 16.80 0.12 -25.27
C ILE A 145 15.71 0.99 -24.63
N SER A 146 14.63 0.39 -24.14
CA SER A 146 13.58 1.10 -23.43
C SER A 146 14.00 1.42 -22.00
N PRO A 147 13.46 2.49 -21.38
CA PRO A 147 13.53 2.67 -19.94
C PRO A 147 12.95 1.45 -19.22
N ASP A 148 13.69 0.88 -18.27
CA ASP A 148 13.31 -0.38 -17.63
C ASP A 148 11.92 -0.32 -16.96
N TYR A 149 11.55 0.86 -16.43
CA TYR A 149 10.24 1.07 -15.81
C TYR A 149 9.06 0.87 -16.75
N GLU A 150 9.23 1.00 -18.07
CA GLU A 150 8.17 0.70 -19.03
C GLU A 150 7.79 -0.78 -18.98
N GLY A 151 8.74 -1.65 -18.62
CA GLY A 151 8.51 -3.08 -18.42
C GLY A 151 7.59 -3.41 -17.23
N LEU A 152 7.28 -2.45 -16.36
CA LEU A 152 6.29 -2.62 -15.27
C LEU A 152 4.83 -2.61 -15.78
N GLN A 153 4.61 -2.18 -17.03
CA GLN A 153 3.29 -2.05 -17.64
C GLN A 153 2.94 -3.32 -18.42
N GLY A 154 1.88 -3.99 -17.98
CA GLY A 154 1.35 -5.18 -18.63
C GLY A 154 0.35 -5.93 -17.75
N PRO A 155 -0.09 -7.11 -18.20
CA PRO A 155 -1.22 -7.81 -17.60
C PRO A 155 -0.86 -8.41 -16.24
N ASN A 156 -1.87 -8.52 -15.38
CA ASN A 156 -1.76 -9.34 -14.17
C ASN A 156 -1.75 -10.84 -14.51
N GLN A 157 -1.26 -11.64 -13.57
CA GLN A 157 -1.46 -13.09 -13.61
C GLN A 157 -2.81 -13.43 -12.98
N TRP A 158 -3.51 -14.42 -13.55
CA TRP A 158 -4.81 -14.87 -13.07
C TRP A 158 -4.83 -16.41 -12.98
N PRO A 159 -5.59 -17.01 -12.05
CA PRO A 159 -5.61 -18.46 -11.83
C PRO A 159 -6.39 -19.19 -12.93
N THR A 160 -5.87 -19.24 -14.16
CA THR A 160 -6.59 -19.79 -15.34
C THR A 160 -6.90 -21.29 -15.24
N SER A 161 -5.95 -22.10 -14.75
CA SER A 161 -6.16 -23.55 -14.57
C SER A 161 -7.01 -23.89 -13.34
N THR A 162 -7.20 -22.92 -12.45
CA THR A 162 -7.82 -23.06 -11.13
C THR A 162 -9.09 -22.21 -11.03
N ILE A 163 -9.52 -21.64 -12.16
CA ILE A 163 -10.67 -20.73 -12.25
C ILE A 163 -11.96 -21.43 -11.79
N ALA A 164 -12.05 -22.75 -11.93
CA ALA A 164 -13.15 -23.53 -11.40
C ALA A 164 -13.23 -23.51 -9.87
N LEU A 165 -12.11 -23.32 -9.16
CA LEU A 165 -12.08 -23.18 -7.70
C LEU A 165 -12.31 -21.74 -7.25
N LEU A 166 -12.06 -20.75 -8.12
CA LEU A 166 -12.06 -19.32 -7.81
C LEU A 166 -12.70 -18.51 -8.96
N PRO A 167 -13.97 -18.75 -9.33
CA PRO A 167 -14.58 -18.18 -10.54
C PRO A 167 -14.64 -16.65 -10.51
N ASP A 168 -14.88 -16.07 -9.34
CA ASP A 168 -15.07 -14.63 -9.17
C ASP A 168 -13.79 -13.87 -8.76
N PHE A 169 -12.65 -14.57 -8.71
CA PHE A 169 -11.41 -13.99 -8.20
C PHE A 169 -10.91 -12.79 -9.02
N LYS A 170 -10.88 -12.94 -10.35
CA LYS A 170 -10.47 -11.83 -11.24
C LYS A 170 -11.41 -10.63 -11.12
N PRO A 171 -12.74 -10.76 -11.36
CA PRO A 171 -13.63 -9.61 -11.32
C PRO A 171 -13.66 -8.93 -9.94
N CYS A 172 -13.71 -9.69 -8.83
CA CYS A 172 -13.71 -9.13 -7.48
C CYS A 172 -12.44 -8.29 -7.20
N ILE A 173 -11.26 -8.81 -7.54
CA ILE A 173 -10.00 -8.09 -7.30
C ILE A 173 -9.89 -6.84 -8.18
N LEU A 174 -10.32 -6.89 -9.44
CA LEU A 174 -10.30 -5.72 -10.33
C LEU A 174 -11.27 -4.64 -9.84
N GLU A 175 -12.51 -5.01 -9.51
CA GLU A 175 -13.50 -4.05 -8.99
C GLU A 175 -13.02 -3.38 -7.69
N PHE A 176 -12.41 -4.16 -6.79
CA PHE A 176 -11.85 -3.60 -5.57
C PHE A 176 -10.67 -2.65 -5.84
N MET A 177 -9.82 -2.96 -6.82
CA MET A 177 -8.72 -2.08 -7.23
C MET A 177 -9.23 -0.77 -7.84
N ASP A 178 -10.28 -0.82 -8.65
CA ASP A 178 -10.90 0.39 -9.23
C ASP A 178 -11.46 1.30 -8.13
N GLN A 179 -12.12 0.73 -7.11
CA GLN A 179 -12.63 1.52 -5.97
C GLN A 179 -11.51 2.09 -5.10
N LEU A 180 -10.41 1.35 -4.92
CA LEU A 180 -9.23 1.84 -4.20
C LEU A 180 -8.53 2.97 -4.96
N GLU A 181 -8.49 2.92 -6.30
CA GLU A 181 -7.97 4.01 -7.13
C GLU A 181 -8.80 5.29 -6.98
N ILE A 182 -10.14 5.17 -7.04
CA ILE A 182 -11.06 6.31 -6.81
C ILE A 182 -10.84 6.92 -5.43
N LEU A 183 -10.83 6.10 -4.38
CA LEU A 183 -10.58 6.54 -3.00
C LEU A 183 -9.22 7.23 -2.89
N SER A 184 -8.19 6.68 -3.52
CA SER A 184 -6.83 7.22 -3.47
C SER A 184 -6.74 8.60 -4.13
N HIS A 185 -7.46 8.84 -5.23
CA HIS A 185 -7.56 10.17 -5.83
C HIS A 185 -8.19 11.19 -4.87
N THR A 186 -9.31 10.85 -4.23
CA THR A 186 -9.96 11.74 -3.25
C THR A 186 -9.08 12.01 -2.03
N LEU A 187 -8.36 11.00 -1.55
CA LEU A 187 -7.40 11.17 -0.45
C LEU A 187 -6.24 12.10 -0.86
N MET A 188 -5.71 11.96 -2.08
CA MET A 188 -4.64 12.84 -2.56
C MET A 188 -5.13 14.29 -2.76
N GLU A 189 -6.38 14.50 -3.17
CA GLU A 189 -6.99 15.84 -3.21
C GLU A 189 -7.09 16.46 -1.81
N ALA A 190 -7.58 15.70 -0.83
CA ALA A 190 -7.59 16.15 0.57
C ALA A 190 -6.17 16.44 1.10
N VAL A 191 -5.19 15.62 0.74
CA VAL A 191 -3.78 15.86 1.09
C VAL A 191 -3.29 17.17 0.46
N ALA A 192 -3.63 17.48 -0.80
CA ALA A 192 -3.29 18.76 -1.41
C ALA A 192 -3.89 19.94 -0.63
N HIS A 193 -5.19 19.89 -0.30
CA HIS A 193 -5.84 20.93 0.49
C HIS A 193 -5.21 21.10 1.86
N SER A 194 -4.89 20.00 2.54
CA SER A 194 -4.26 20.03 3.87
C SER A 194 -2.87 20.71 3.85
N LEU A 195 -2.21 20.73 2.68
CA LEU A 195 -0.94 21.44 2.43
C LEU A 195 -1.13 22.90 2.00
N GLY A 196 -2.37 23.38 1.84
CA GLY A 196 -2.68 24.71 1.29
C GLY A 196 -2.47 24.80 -0.23
N LEU A 197 -2.47 23.66 -0.92
CA LEU A 197 -2.35 23.58 -2.37
C LEU A 197 -3.74 23.51 -3.02
N LYS A 198 -3.81 23.76 -4.32
CA LYS A 198 -5.01 23.46 -5.12
C LYS A 198 -5.33 21.97 -5.04
N GLY A 199 -6.60 21.59 -4.94
CA GLY A 199 -7.03 20.19 -4.89
C GLY A 199 -6.52 19.37 -6.07
N SER A 200 -6.37 19.99 -7.24
CA SER A 200 -5.85 19.34 -8.46
C SER A 200 -4.37 19.01 -8.42
N TYR A 201 -3.57 19.54 -7.48
CA TYR A 201 -2.11 19.50 -7.54
C TYR A 201 -1.56 18.08 -7.77
N PHE A 202 -2.02 17.11 -6.97
CA PHE A 202 -1.56 15.73 -7.12
C PHE A 202 -2.20 15.03 -8.31
N ARG A 203 -3.42 15.36 -8.70
CA ARG A 203 -4.03 14.84 -9.93
C ARG A 203 -3.19 15.24 -11.16
N ASP A 204 -2.76 16.49 -11.21
CA ASP A 204 -1.93 17.02 -12.30
C ASP A 204 -0.52 16.39 -12.30
N LEU A 205 0.06 16.17 -11.11
CA LEU A 205 1.35 15.48 -10.96
C LEU A 205 1.28 13.99 -11.31
N PHE A 206 0.20 13.32 -10.90
CA PHE A 206 0.01 11.88 -11.10
C PHE A 206 -0.27 11.58 -12.57
N GLY A 207 -0.86 12.51 -13.30
CA GLY A 207 -1.15 12.37 -14.72
C GLY A 207 -2.30 11.40 -14.99
N LYS A 208 -2.49 11.05 -16.27
CA LYS A 208 -3.67 10.29 -16.75
C LYS A 208 -3.63 8.79 -16.45
N SER A 209 -2.47 8.24 -16.10
CA SER A 209 -2.33 6.80 -15.83
C SER A 209 -1.44 6.59 -14.61
N PRO A 210 -1.97 6.88 -13.40
CA PRO A 210 -1.24 6.61 -12.17
C PRO A 210 -0.82 5.14 -12.10
N TYR A 211 0.28 4.89 -11.41
CA TYR A 211 0.74 3.54 -11.19
C TYR A 211 0.33 3.10 -9.79
N TYR A 212 -0.15 1.87 -9.66
CA TYR A 212 -0.48 1.33 -8.35
C TYR A 212 -0.14 -0.15 -8.23
N ARG A 213 -0.07 -0.61 -6.98
CA ARG A 213 0.15 -2.02 -6.66
C ARG A 213 -0.80 -2.44 -5.55
N LEU A 214 -1.54 -3.52 -5.77
CA LEU A 214 -2.29 -4.21 -4.72
C LEU A 214 -1.42 -5.38 -4.23
N LYS A 215 -1.01 -5.37 -2.97
CA LYS A 215 -0.18 -6.43 -2.37
C LYS A 215 -0.98 -7.13 -1.30
N CYS A 216 -1.45 -8.33 -1.59
CA CYS A 216 -2.18 -9.17 -0.65
C CYS A 216 -1.19 -10.03 0.13
N ALA A 217 -1.23 -10.01 1.46
CA ALA A 217 -0.28 -10.73 2.30
C ALA A 217 -0.99 -11.59 3.34
N LYS A 218 -0.45 -12.79 3.56
CA LYS A 218 -0.85 -13.70 4.61
C LYS A 218 0.32 -13.95 5.57
N TYR A 219 0.09 -13.69 6.85
CA TYR A 219 1.02 -13.93 7.93
C TYR A 219 0.50 -15.08 8.79
N PRO A 220 1.19 -16.23 8.81
CA PRO A 220 0.72 -17.37 9.58
C PRO A 220 0.83 -17.08 11.08
N SER A 221 -0.12 -17.62 11.84
CA SER A 221 0.02 -17.70 13.29
C SER A 221 1.21 -18.59 13.65
N VAL A 222 1.99 -18.19 14.65
CA VAL A 222 3.18 -18.91 15.10
C VAL A 222 3.07 -19.37 16.55
N ASN A 223 3.85 -20.38 16.91
CA ASN A 223 3.89 -20.91 18.28
C ASN A 223 4.68 -20.02 19.26
N LYS A 224 5.51 -19.10 18.74
CA LYS A 224 6.38 -18.24 19.55
C LYS A 224 6.05 -16.78 19.30
N ALA A 225 5.66 -16.08 20.36
CA ALA A 225 5.38 -14.64 20.29
C ALA A 225 6.62 -13.83 19.84
N ALA A 226 6.36 -12.71 19.18
CA ALA A 226 7.35 -11.71 18.77
C ALA A 226 8.38 -12.14 17.71
N THR A 227 8.03 -13.06 16.80
CA THR A 227 8.75 -13.16 15.51
C THR A 227 8.27 -12.04 14.58
N ILE A 228 9.16 -11.59 13.70
CA ILE A 228 8.88 -10.53 12.72
C ILE A 228 8.18 -11.16 11.51
N GLY A 229 6.97 -10.69 11.22
CA GLY A 229 6.22 -11.04 10.02
C GLY A 229 6.68 -10.20 8.82
N CYS A 230 6.90 -8.91 9.05
CA CYS A 230 7.55 -8.01 8.11
C CYS A 230 8.42 -7.01 8.87
N GLY A 231 9.66 -6.82 8.43
CA GLY A 231 10.62 -5.95 9.10
C GLY A 231 10.22 -4.48 9.16
N ALA A 232 10.95 -3.70 9.95
CA ALA A 232 10.75 -2.25 10.03
C ALA A 232 11.15 -1.57 8.71
N HIS A 233 10.23 -0.83 8.10
CA HIS A 233 10.46 -0.09 6.86
C HIS A 233 9.52 1.11 6.73
N LYS A 234 9.78 1.96 5.73
CA LYS A 234 8.83 2.94 5.20
C LYS A 234 8.39 2.46 3.82
N ASP A 235 7.17 2.82 3.44
CA ASP A 235 6.75 2.68 2.04
C ASP A 235 7.45 3.73 1.19
N THR A 236 7.98 3.36 0.03
CA THR A 236 8.81 4.28 -0.78
C THR A 236 7.98 5.25 -1.62
N GLY A 237 6.69 4.95 -1.83
CA GLY A 237 5.79 5.65 -2.74
C GLY A 237 5.15 6.92 -2.17
N PHE A 238 3.96 7.25 -2.67
CA PHE A 238 3.19 8.40 -2.19
C PHE A 238 2.18 8.04 -1.09
N LEU A 239 1.23 7.16 -1.41
CA LEU A 239 0.08 6.84 -0.57
C LEU A 239 -0.08 5.33 -0.45
N THR A 240 -0.31 4.85 0.77
CA THR A 240 -0.74 3.48 1.05
C THR A 240 -2.14 3.52 1.67
N VAL A 241 -3.09 2.79 1.06
CA VAL A 241 -4.43 2.51 1.62
C VAL A 241 -4.47 1.03 1.99
N LEU A 242 -4.64 0.73 3.27
CA LEU A 242 -4.46 -0.61 3.83
C LEU A 242 -5.75 -1.14 4.45
N LEU A 243 -6.27 -2.23 3.87
CA LEU A 243 -7.26 -3.09 4.51
C LEU A 243 -6.55 -4.17 5.34
N GLN A 244 -7.01 -4.40 6.57
CA GLN A 244 -6.54 -5.48 7.41
C GLN A 244 -7.70 -6.21 8.09
N ASP A 245 -7.48 -7.47 8.43
CA ASP A 245 -8.41 -8.21 9.26
C ASP A 245 -8.35 -7.78 10.74
N MET A 246 -9.14 -8.47 11.58
CA MET A 246 -9.24 -8.18 13.00
C MET A 246 -8.17 -8.87 13.87
N VAL A 247 -7.21 -9.59 13.28
CA VAL A 247 -6.15 -10.29 14.04
C VAL A 247 -5.10 -9.31 14.58
N GLY A 248 -4.85 -8.22 13.84
CA GLY A 248 -3.86 -7.21 14.19
C GLY A 248 -2.41 -7.68 14.01
N GLY A 249 -1.45 -6.95 14.58
CA GLY A 249 -0.01 -7.24 14.48
C GLY A 249 0.80 -6.18 13.74
N LEU A 250 0.14 -5.24 13.04
CA LEU A 250 0.79 -4.05 12.51
C LEU A 250 1.22 -3.12 13.66
N GLN A 251 2.44 -2.61 13.58
CA GLN A 251 2.94 -1.58 14.49
C GLN A 251 3.51 -0.42 13.69
N GLY A 252 3.11 0.80 14.04
CA GLY A 252 3.76 2.04 13.61
C GLY A 252 4.77 2.50 14.67
N GLN A 253 5.80 3.22 14.25
CA GLN A 253 6.75 3.86 15.15
C GLN A 253 6.42 5.34 15.27
N ASP A 254 6.32 5.83 16.50
CA ASP A 254 6.25 7.26 16.79
C ASP A 254 7.57 7.93 16.35
N PRO A 255 7.55 8.88 15.41
CA PRO A 255 8.77 9.55 14.96
C PRO A 255 9.40 10.44 16.04
N ALA A 256 8.60 10.98 16.98
CA ALA A 256 9.09 11.85 18.05
C ALA A 256 9.76 11.06 19.18
N THR A 257 9.20 9.90 19.54
CA THR A 257 9.70 9.10 20.68
C THR A 257 10.48 7.85 20.28
N GLY A 258 10.38 7.41 19.02
CA GLY A 258 10.91 6.14 18.53
C GLY A 258 10.18 4.91 19.08
N GLN A 259 9.08 5.08 19.80
CA GLN A 259 8.34 3.97 20.39
C GLN A 259 7.49 3.26 19.34
N TRP A 260 7.55 1.93 19.35
CA TRP A 260 6.60 1.10 18.59
C TRP A 260 5.24 1.14 19.26
N MET A 261 4.20 1.23 18.44
CA MET A 261 2.83 1.35 18.87
C MET A 261 1.93 0.45 18.02
N ASP A 262 0.96 -0.20 18.64
CA ASP A 262 0.06 -1.09 17.91
C ASP A 262 -0.94 -0.28 17.07
N THR A 263 -1.04 -0.60 15.78
CA THR A 263 -2.08 -0.07 14.88
C THR A 263 -3.24 -1.05 14.87
N ARG A 264 -4.10 -0.96 15.89
CA ARG A 264 -5.18 -1.94 16.13
C ARG A 264 -6.21 -1.92 14.99
N PRO A 265 -6.77 -3.07 14.58
CA PRO A 265 -7.84 -3.08 13.61
C PRO A 265 -9.07 -2.31 14.11
N VAL A 266 -9.61 -1.43 13.26
CA VAL A 266 -10.87 -0.73 13.49
C VAL A 266 -11.85 -1.17 12.39
N PRO A 267 -13.04 -1.69 12.72
CA PRO A 267 -14.02 -2.12 11.74
C PRO A 267 -14.39 -0.99 10.76
N ASP A 268 -14.67 -1.35 9.51
CA ASP A 268 -15.11 -0.43 8.45
C ASP A 268 -14.18 0.77 8.25
N THR A 269 -12.86 0.52 8.35
CA THR A 269 -11.84 1.53 8.08
C THR A 269 -10.72 0.98 7.21
N PHE A 270 -10.07 1.88 6.48
CA PHE A 270 -8.71 1.66 5.98
C PHE A 270 -7.72 2.42 6.86
N ILE A 271 -6.50 1.89 6.96
CA ILE A 271 -5.36 2.69 7.40
C ILE A 271 -4.80 3.42 6.19
N VAL A 272 -4.57 4.72 6.32
CA VAL A 272 -3.90 5.55 5.32
C VAL A 272 -2.52 5.92 5.85
N THR A 273 -1.49 5.71 5.05
CA THR A 273 -0.09 6.02 5.41
C THR A 273 0.60 6.71 4.25
N MET A 274 1.43 7.72 4.55
CA MET A 274 2.27 8.37 3.55
C MET A 274 3.57 7.61 3.33
N GLY A 275 4.08 7.65 2.09
CA GLY A 275 5.38 7.10 1.75
C GLY A 275 6.51 8.16 1.66
N GLU A 276 7.73 7.69 1.44
CA GLU A 276 8.94 8.52 1.43
C GLU A 276 8.93 9.59 0.34
N ALA A 277 8.21 9.37 -0.77
CA ALA A 277 8.16 10.34 -1.86
C ALA A 277 7.48 11.65 -1.43
N ILE A 278 6.34 11.57 -0.73
CA ILE A 278 5.64 12.76 -0.25
C ILE A 278 6.33 13.39 0.96
N GLU A 279 6.94 12.59 1.85
CA GLU A 279 7.78 13.09 2.93
C GLU A 279 8.91 13.96 2.39
N ARG A 280 9.61 13.46 1.36
CA ARG A 280 10.67 14.22 0.69
C ARG A 280 10.14 15.48 0.02
N MET A 281 9.04 15.37 -0.74
CA MET A 281 8.45 16.50 -1.46
C MET A 281 8.00 17.62 -0.52
N THR A 282 7.50 17.28 0.67
CA THR A 282 7.04 18.26 1.66
C THR A 282 8.17 18.77 2.56
N GLY A 283 9.44 18.42 2.27
CA GLY A 283 10.58 18.83 3.09
C GLY A 283 10.57 18.21 4.50
N GLY A 284 9.90 17.06 4.66
CA GLY A 284 9.71 16.38 5.94
C GLY A 284 8.53 16.91 6.76
N LEU A 285 7.71 17.83 6.23
CA LEU A 285 6.52 18.32 6.92
C LEU A 285 5.51 17.20 7.16
N TYR A 286 5.24 16.36 6.14
CA TYR A 286 4.45 15.13 6.30
C TYR A 286 5.39 13.95 6.45
N HIS A 287 5.12 13.09 7.42
CA HIS A 287 5.99 11.97 7.75
C HIS A 287 5.58 10.71 7.01
N ALA A 288 6.59 9.94 6.58
CA ALA A 288 6.40 8.57 6.17
C ALA A 288 6.58 7.66 7.39
N THR A 289 5.50 7.00 7.82
CA THR A 289 5.49 6.20 9.05
C THR A 289 6.39 4.98 8.91
N VAL A 290 7.41 4.87 9.77
CA VAL A 290 8.14 3.61 9.93
C VAL A 290 7.20 2.59 10.56
N HIS A 291 7.03 1.45 9.92
CA HIS A 291 6.11 0.41 10.37
C HIS A 291 6.68 -0.99 10.21
N ARG A 292 6.12 -1.96 10.95
CA ARG A 292 6.48 -3.38 10.92
C ARG A 292 5.27 -4.26 11.19
N VAL A 293 5.37 -5.54 10.91
CA VAL A 293 4.34 -6.52 11.30
C VAL A 293 4.95 -7.57 12.22
N LEU A 294 4.33 -7.78 13.39
CA LEU A 294 4.63 -8.90 14.27
C LEU A 294 3.77 -10.11 13.86
N ASN A 295 4.33 -11.32 13.92
CA ASN A 295 3.50 -12.51 13.84
C ASN A 295 2.59 -12.58 15.08
N ASN A 296 1.36 -13.03 14.86
CA ASN A 296 0.42 -13.31 15.92
C ASN A 296 0.59 -14.76 16.42
N THR A 297 0.04 -15.06 17.60
CA THR A 297 0.01 -16.40 18.20
C THR A 297 -1.41 -16.85 18.52
N SER A 298 -2.41 -16.34 17.80
CA SER A 298 -3.83 -16.57 18.10
C SER A 298 -4.35 -17.92 17.61
N GLY A 299 -3.56 -18.62 16.78
CA GLY A 299 -4.01 -19.78 16.01
C GLY A 299 -4.75 -19.40 14.73
N GLN A 300 -4.88 -18.10 14.42
CA GLN A 300 -5.52 -17.60 13.21
C GLN A 300 -4.50 -16.84 12.35
N ASP A 301 -4.47 -17.15 11.06
CA ASP A 301 -3.63 -16.43 10.11
C ASP A 301 -4.14 -14.99 9.93
N ARG A 302 -3.23 -14.03 9.82
CA ARG A 302 -3.53 -12.62 9.58
C ARG A 302 -3.44 -12.32 8.09
N TYR A 303 -4.43 -11.59 7.57
CA TYR A 303 -4.50 -11.13 6.20
C TYR A 303 -4.47 -9.60 6.13
N SER A 304 -3.80 -9.07 5.12
CA SER A 304 -3.78 -7.64 4.84
C SER A 304 -3.64 -7.36 3.36
N ILE A 305 -4.28 -6.29 2.89
CA ILE A 305 -4.32 -5.87 1.50
C ILE A 305 -3.93 -4.38 1.41
N PRO A 306 -2.63 -4.04 1.48
CA PRO A 306 -2.14 -2.71 1.12
C PRO A 306 -2.26 -2.43 -0.38
N PHE A 307 -2.75 -1.24 -0.70
CA PHE A 307 -2.79 -0.63 -2.02
C PHE A 307 -1.85 0.59 -2.05
N PHE A 308 -0.80 0.50 -2.85
CA PHE A 308 0.18 1.57 -3.02
C PHE A 308 -0.20 2.38 -4.26
N PHE A 309 -0.45 3.68 -4.08
CA PHE A 309 -0.87 4.60 -5.13
C PHE A 309 0.23 5.61 -5.41
N ASP A 310 0.75 5.59 -6.64
CA ASP A 310 1.88 6.37 -7.10
C ASP A 310 1.52 7.16 -8.39
N PRO A 311 2.26 8.24 -8.71
CA PRO A 311 2.15 8.92 -9.99
C PRO A 311 2.34 8.00 -11.20
N SER A 312 2.01 8.49 -12.40
CA SER A 312 2.36 7.81 -13.65
C SER A 312 3.85 7.46 -13.68
N LEU A 313 4.22 6.33 -14.29
CA LEU A 313 5.63 5.90 -14.34
C LEU A 313 6.55 6.90 -15.07
N ASN A 314 6.01 7.63 -16.05
CA ASN A 314 6.75 8.68 -16.76
C ASN A 314 6.74 10.03 -16.01
N ALA A 315 6.07 10.14 -14.86
CA ALA A 315 6.00 11.39 -14.11
C ALA A 315 7.38 11.83 -13.62
N ARG A 316 7.59 13.14 -13.63
CA ARG A 316 8.76 13.80 -13.06
C ARG A 316 8.35 14.45 -11.74
N ILE A 317 8.90 13.92 -10.66
CA ILE A 317 8.53 14.33 -9.32
C ILE A 317 9.44 15.49 -8.90
N PRO A 318 8.88 16.64 -8.50
CA PRO A 318 9.69 17.76 -8.03
C PRO A 318 10.49 17.36 -6.78
N LEU A 319 11.65 17.99 -6.57
CA LEU A 319 12.46 17.71 -5.38
C LEU A 319 11.77 18.16 -4.09
N GLU A 320 11.06 19.27 -4.17
CA GLU A 320 10.34 19.91 -3.08
C GLU A 320 9.10 20.65 -3.64
N ILE A 321 8.07 20.75 -2.82
CA ILE A 321 6.95 21.67 -3.03
C ILE A 321 7.37 23.00 -2.41
N GLY A 322 7.63 24.00 -3.25
CA GLY A 322 8.06 25.32 -2.78
C GLY A 322 6.94 26.06 -2.03
N ASN A 323 7.33 26.89 -1.05
CA ASN A 323 6.45 27.81 -0.31
C ASN A 323 5.30 27.15 0.47
N LEU A 324 5.48 25.92 0.97
CA LEU A 324 4.53 25.33 1.91
C LEU A 324 4.48 26.14 3.21
N ASP A 325 3.28 26.44 3.69
CA ASP A 325 3.12 26.89 5.06
C ASP A 325 3.48 25.74 5.99
N THR A 326 4.37 26.01 6.94
CA THR A 326 4.86 25.05 7.93
C THR A 326 4.16 25.23 9.28
N SER A 327 3.26 26.20 9.38
CA SER A 327 2.42 26.39 10.56
C SER A 327 1.55 25.15 10.83
N ALA A 328 1.27 24.91 12.11
CA ALA A 328 0.35 23.84 12.51
C ALA A 328 -1.11 24.14 12.11
N GLN A 329 -1.43 25.41 11.84
CA GLN A 329 -2.78 25.87 11.55
C GLN A 329 -2.79 26.67 10.24
N LEU A 330 -3.31 26.02 9.20
CA LEU A 330 -3.70 26.66 7.95
C LEU A 330 -5.15 27.10 8.04
N ASP A 331 -5.47 28.26 7.46
CA ASP A 331 -6.86 28.71 7.31
C ASP A 331 -7.49 28.05 6.09
N TYR A 332 -8.30 27.02 6.32
CA TYR A 332 -9.00 26.28 5.26
C TYR A 332 -10.34 26.90 4.85
N THR A 333 -10.73 28.05 5.42
CA THR A 333 -12.02 28.68 5.09
C THR A 333 -12.05 29.22 3.66
N ALA A 334 -10.90 29.65 3.12
CA ALA A 334 -10.77 30.13 1.74
C ALA A 334 -10.72 28.98 0.70
N THR A 335 -10.06 27.87 1.02
CA THR A 335 -9.99 26.68 0.14
C THR A 335 -11.36 26.02 -0.08
N ALA A 336 -12.32 26.24 0.81
CA ALA A 336 -13.69 25.74 0.64
C ALA A 336 -14.47 26.49 -0.46
N GLN A 337 -14.02 27.67 -0.90
CA GLN A 337 -14.74 28.53 -1.85
C GLN A 337 -14.16 28.52 -3.27
N GLU A 338 -12.87 28.23 -3.44
CA GLU A 338 -12.19 28.39 -4.75
C GLU A 338 -12.48 27.27 -5.76
N ASP A 339 -12.76 26.02 -5.32
CA ASP A 339 -12.98 24.91 -6.26
C ASP A 339 -14.41 24.83 -6.84
N ASP A 340 -15.41 25.40 -6.16
CA ASP A 340 -16.81 25.41 -6.66
C ASP A 340 -17.00 26.34 -7.87
N ALA A 341 -16.06 27.25 -8.14
CA ALA A 341 -16.10 28.11 -9.33
C ALA A 341 -15.76 27.35 -10.62
N ASP A 342 -15.04 26.22 -10.54
CA ASP A 342 -14.62 25.41 -11.69
C ASP A 342 -15.60 24.24 -11.97
N VAL A 343 -16.64 24.05 -11.14
CA VAL A 343 -17.71 23.04 -11.34
C VAL A 343 -18.96 23.67 -11.98
N VAL A 344 -18.78 24.31 -13.14
CA VAL A 344 -19.87 24.51 -14.10
C VAL A 344 -19.44 23.89 -15.41
N MET A 345 -19.59 22.57 -15.51
CA MET A 345 -19.53 21.87 -16.79
C MET A 345 -20.84 22.18 -17.52
N GLU A 346 -20.84 23.22 -18.35
CA GLU A 346 -21.91 23.44 -19.32
C GLU A 346 -21.77 22.40 -20.45
N ASP A 347 -22.77 21.53 -20.58
CA ASP A 347 -22.94 20.61 -21.70
C ASP A 347 -22.91 21.37 -23.02
N THR A 348 -21.76 21.36 -23.70
CA THR A 348 -21.68 21.63 -25.13
C THR A 348 -20.66 20.70 -25.77
N GLU A 349 -21.12 19.51 -26.16
CA GLU A 349 -20.54 18.80 -27.29
C GLU A 349 -20.61 19.71 -28.53
N ASP A 350 -19.53 19.71 -29.32
CA ASP A 350 -19.33 20.43 -30.57
C ASP A 350 -19.11 21.96 -30.48
N LYS A 351 -17.85 22.36 -30.28
CA LYS A 351 -17.08 23.36 -31.08
C LYS A 351 -15.94 24.01 -30.27
N VAL A 352 -14.75 23.41 -30.25
CA VAL A 352 -13.51 24.17 -29.97
C VAL A 352 -12.35 23.59 -30.77
N GLU A 353 -12.20 24.03 -32.01
CA GLU A 353 -10.94 23.81 -32.77
C GLU A 353 -10.35 25.10 -33.37
N GLU A 354 -10.85 26.30 -33.04
CA GLU A 354 -10.29 27.51 -33.68
C GLU A 354 -10.44 28.81 -32.87
N GLN A 355 -10.00 28.86 -31.61
CA GLN A 355 -9.83 30.13 -30.90
C GLN A 355 -8.93 30.03 -29.65
N ILE A 356 -7.65 29.72 -29.85
CA ILE A 356 -6.59 30.02 -28.86
C ILE A 356 -5.48 30.80 -29.55
N CYS A 357 -5.80 32.04 -29.91
CA CYS A 357 -4.88 33.15 -30.12
C CYS A 357 -5.67 34.39 -29.71
N ASP A 358 -5.15 35.19 -28.79
CA ASP A 358 -5.69 36.49 -28.31
C ASP A 358 -6.48 36.51 -27.00
N LEU A 359 -5.99 35.85 -25.95
CA LEU A 359 -6.17 36.37 -24.59
C LEU A 359 -4.87 36.19 -23.81
N GLY A 360 -4.10 37.28 -23.70
CA GLY A 360 -2.87 37.40 -22.92
C GLY A 360 -3.10 37.32 -21.41
N ILE A 361 -3.65 36.20 -20.94
CA ILE A 361 -3.75 35.85 -19.53
C ILE A 361 -2.42 35.21 -19.14
N SER A 362 -1.67 35.94 -18.31
CA SER A 362 -0.45 35.46 -17.67
C SER A 362 -0.78 34.25 -16.79
N THR A 363 -0.55 33.05 -17.30
CA THR A 363 -0.47 31.84 -16.51
C THR A 363 0.85 31.85 -15.76
N THR A 364 0.84 32.32 -14.52
CA THR A 364 1.89 31.97 -13.57
C THR A 364 1.67 30.53 -13.10
N ASN A 365 1.74 29.58 -14.04
CA ASN A 365 2.01 28.21 -13.70
C ASN A 365 3.42 28.19 -13.12
N ALA A 366 3.52 27.94 -11.82
CA ALA A 366 4.79 27.59 -11.20
C ALA A 366 5.42 26.50 -12.06
N SER A 367 6.49 26.84 -12.80
CA SER A 367 7.17 25.89 -13.66
C SER A 367 7.63 24.74 -12.77
N ILE A 368 7.06 23.55 -12.95
CA ILE A 368 7.64 22.33 -12.40
C ILE A 368 9.06 22.29 -12.93
N SER A 369 10.02 22.64 -12.08
CA SER A 369 11.40 22.80 -12.51
C SER A 369 11.89 21.49 -13.14
N GLN A 370 12.73 21.57 -14.18
CA GLN A 370 13.39 20.40 -14.77
C GLN A 370 14.29 19.62 -13.78
N LYS A 371 14.36 20.01 -12.51
CA LYS A 371 15.19 19.42 -11.46
C LYS A 371 14.54 18.24 -10.72
N GLY A 372 13.46 17.64 -11.25
CA GLY A 372 12.78 16.51 -10.61
C GLY A 372 13.42 15.13 -10.84
N TRP A 373 13.04 14.14 -10.02
CA TRP A 373 13.43 12.74 -10.19
C TRP A 373 12.39 11.94 -11.00
N SER A 374 12.78 10.79 -11.57
CA SER A 374 11.87 9.94 -12.36
C SER A 374 11.13 8.98 -11.45
N ASN A 375 9.79 9.06 -11.43
CA ASN A 375 8.96 8.16 -10.64
C ASN A 375 9.17 6.70 -11.05
N GLY A 376 9.05 6.41 -12.35
CA GLY A 376 9.18 5.05 -12.87
C GLY A 376 10.54 4.43 -12.57
N ALA A 377 11.64 5.18 -12.70
CA ALA A 377 12.97 4.66 -12.38
C ALA A 377 13.08 4.24 -10.89
N HIS A 378 12.54 5.06 -9.98
CA HIS A 378 12.50 4.76 -8.56
C HIS A 378 11.61 3.56 -8.23
N VAL A 379 10.40 3.50 -8.80
CA VAL A 379 9.49 2.36 -8.63
C VAL A 379 10.14 1.07 -9.14
N PHE A 380 10.80 1.13 -10.29
CA PHE A 380 11.53 0.00 -10.88
C PHE A 380 12.66 -0.47 -9.98
N GLU A 381 13.48 0.45 -9.46
CA GLU A 381 14.58 0.12 -8.53
C GLU A 381 14.06 -0.59 -7.27
N THR A 382 12.93 -0.13 -6.72
CA THR A 382 12.29 -0.76 -5.56
C THR A 382 11.81 -2.18 -5.86
N VAL A 383 11.06 -2.40 -6.96
CA VAL A 383 10.58 -3.76 -7.27
C VAL A 383 11.70 -4.70 -7.72
N HIS A 384 12.69 -4.19 -8.44
CA HIS A 384 13.86 -4.95 -8.86
C HIS A 384 14.62 -5.51 -7.67
N ARG A 385 14.86 -4.69 -6.65
CA ARG A 385 15.57 -5.09 -5.42
C ARG A 385 14.83 -6.18 -4.64
N CYS A 386 13.50 -6.17 -4.67
CA CYS A 386 12.69 -7.21 -4.03
C CYS A 386 12.62 -8.50 -4.88
N HIS A 387 12.84 -8.40 -6.20
CA HIS A 387 12.64 -9.49 -7.15
C HIS A 387 13.79 -9.61 -8.17
N PRO A 388 15.04 -9.84 -7.72
CA PRO A 388 16.18 -9.98 -8.63
C PRO A 388 15.98 -11.13 -9.63
N GLU A 389 15.22 -12.17 -9.28
CA GLU A 389 14.89 -13.30 -10.16
C GLU A 389 14.11 -12.88 -11.41
N VAL A 390 13.21 -11.89 -11.29
CA VAL A 390 12.44 -11.35 -12.42
C VAL A 390 13.39 -10.58 -13.34
N TYR A 391 14.27 -9.77 -12.75
CA TYR A 391 15.23 -8.97 -13.50
C TYR A 391 16.18 -9.85 -14.32
N THR A 392 16.82 -10.84 -13.67
CA THR A 392 17.71 -11.79 -14.34
C THR A 392 17.00 -12.53 -15.46
N ARG A 393 15.75 -12.98 -15.25
CA ARG A 393 15.01 -13.76 -16.25
C ARG A 393 14.55 -12.93 -17.45
N TRP A 394 14.11 -11.69 -17.23
CA TRP A 394 13.35 -10.94 -18.24
C TRP A 394 14.05 -9.71 -18.80
N TYR A 395 15.00 -9.14 -18.06
CA TYR A 395 15.70 -7.91 -18.44
C TYR A 395 17.13 -8.18 -18.91
N ASN A 396 17.69 -9.36 -18.57
CA ASN A 396 18.88 -9.98 -19.17
C ASN A 396 20.04 -9.01 -19.45
N ARG A 397 20.44 -8.26 -18.42
CA ARG A 397 21.68 -7.47 -18.40
C ARG A 397 22.62 -8.12 -17.38
N GLU A 398 23.60 -8.87 -17.90
CA GLU A 398 24.82 -9.22 -17.15
C GLU A 398 25.84 -8.09 -17.26
#